data_AF-A0A968AL87-F1
#
_entry.id   AF-A0A968AL87-F1
#
_cell.length_a   1.000
_cell.length_b   1.000
_cell.length_c   1.000
_cell.angle_alpha   90.00
_cell.angle_beta   90.00
_cell.angle_gamma   90.00
#
_symmetry.space_group_name_H-M   'P 1'
#
loop_
_entity.id
_entity.type
_entity.pdbx_description
1 polymer ?
#
loop_
_entity_poly.entity_id
_entity_poly.type
_entity_poly.pdbx_seq_one_letter_code
_entity_poly.pdbx_strand_id
1 'polypeptide(L)'
;DQDVLVVGGGDSALETAIALTQCGAKITLSYRKGEFSRPKPENLEHLKKLVAHPDADVSVETPVSERVTTSAGGFLGKDKKSGKINLMMKSEVKRIDEKEVTLVNADNEEVTIPNDAVFT
;
A
#
# COMPACT_ATOMS: atom_id res chain seq x y z
N ASP A 1 9.04 -12.58 0.60
CA ASP A 1 8.04 -11.51 0.38
C ASP A 1 7.95 -10.71 1.67
N GLN A 2 7.73 -9.39 1.62
CA GLN A 2 7.56 -8.58 2.83
C GLN A 2 6.08 -8.26 3.03
N ASP A 3 5.58 -8.51 4.24
CA ASP A 3 4.22 -8.22 4.66
C ASP A 3 4.19 -6.86 5.37
N VAL A 4 3.45 -5.90 4.83
CA VAL A 4 3.43 -4.52 5.34
C VAL A 4 2.00 -4.09 5.62
N LEU A 5 1.79 -3.51 6.79
CA LEU A 5 0.53 -2.84 7.14
C LEU A 5 0.66 -1.34 6.89
N VAL A 6 -0.28 -0.77 6.15
CA VAL A 6 -0.45 0.67 6.03
C VAL A 6 -1.77 1.03 6.70
N VAL A 7 -1.74 1.98 7.62
CA VAL A 7 -2.90 2.42 8.40
C VAL A 7 -3.23 3.83 7.96
N GLY A 8 -4.43 4.04 7.41
CA GLY A 8 -4.86 5.35 6.96
C GLY A 8 -5.73 5.31 5.71
N GLY A 9 -6.39 6.42 5.44
CA GLY A 9 -7.25 6.60 4.26
C GLY A 9 -7.07 7.95 3.58
N GLY A 10 -5.94 8.61 3.85
CA GLY A 10 -5.51 9.83 3.18
C GLY A 10 -4.61 9.52 1.97
N ASP A 11 -4.29 10.55 1.21
CA ASP A 11 -3.55 10.42 -0.05
C ASP A 11 -2.19 9.76 0.13
N SER A 12 -1.42 10.18 1.14
CA SER A 12 -0.10 9.62 1.44
C SER A 12 -0.13 8.13 1.79
N ALA A 13 -1.20 7.66 2.46
CA ALA A 13 -1.36 6.25 2.79
C ALA A 13 -1.62 5.42 1.52
N LEU A 14 -2.44 5.94 0.61
CA LEU A 14 -2.70 5.29 -0.68
C LEU A 14 -1.43 5.27 -1.55
N GLU A 15 -0.73 6.41 -1.68
CA GLU A 15 0.53 6.49 -2.44
C GLU A 15 1.57 5.50 -1.90
N THR A 16 1.74 5.44 -0.58
CA THR A 16 2.63 4.47 0.08
C THR A 16 2.23 3.03 -0.26
N ALA A 17 0.95 2.69 -0.12
CA ALA A 17 0.46 1.34 -0.39
C ALA A 17 0.67 0.93 -1.85
N ILE A 18 0.38 1.83 -2.79
CA ILE A 18 0.55 1.59 -4.24
C ILE A 18 2.04 1.41 -4.57
N ALA A 19 2.90 2.29 -4.08
CA ALA A 19 4.34 2.24 -4.34
C ALA A 19 4.99 0.95 -3.81
N LEU A 20 4.67 0.56 -2.57
CA LEU A 20 5.19 -0.68 -1.99
C LEU A 20 4.68 -1.93 -2.74
N THR A 21 3.43 -1.91 -3.21
CA THR A 21 2.87 -3.00 -4.04
C THR A 21 3.65 -3.15 -5.35
N GLN A 22 4.03 -2.04 -6.00
CA GLN A 22 4.84 -2.08 -7.23
C GLN A 22 6.27 -2.59 -7.01
N CYS A 23 6.78 -2.50 -5.78
CA CYS A 23 8.05 -3.10 -5.37
C CYS A 23 7.95 -4.60 -5.07
N GLY A 24 6.76 -5.21 -5.12
CA GLY A 24 6.55 -6.63 -4.86
C GLY A 24 6.15 -6.96 -3.42
N ALA A 25 5.82 -5.97 -2.58
CA ALA A 25 5.38 -6.23 -1.21
C ALA A 25 3.91 -6.66 -1.14
N LYS A 26 3.55 -7.36 -0.06
CA LYS A 26 2.17 -7.70 0.27
C LYS A 26 1.65 -6.66 1.26
N ILE A 27 0.70 -5.87 0.83
CA ILE A 27 0.20 -4.73 1.58
C ILE A 27 -1.18 -5.05 2.15
N THR A 28 -1.37 -4.79 3.44
CA THR A 28 -2.69 -4.64 4.03
C THR A 28 -2.92 -3.16 4.30
N LEU A 29 -3.92 -2.55 3.67
CA LEU A 29 -4.33 -1.17 3.93
C LEU A 29 -5.54 -1.18 4.86
N SER A 30 -5.35 -0.72 6.09
CA SER A 30 -6.38 -0.64 7.12
C SER A 30 -6.91 0.78 7.23
N TYR A 31 -8.23 0.95 7.17
CA TYR A 31 -8.86 2.24 7.37
C TYR A 31 -10.14 2.17 8.20
N ARG A 32 -10.24 3.05 9.20
CA ARG A 32 -11.35 3.09 10.16
C ARG A 32 -12.71 3.41 9.56
N LYS A 33 -12.79 4.05 8.39
CA LYS A 33 -14.08 4.37 7.75
C LYS A 33 -14.43 3.34 6.68
N GLY A 34 -15.71 3.29 6.32
CA GLY A 34 -16.20 2.42 5.24
C GLY A 34 -15.80 2.86 3.83
N GLU A 35 -15.37 4.11 3.66
CA GLU A 35 -14.98 4.67 2.38
C GLU A 35 -13.90 5.74 2.57
N PHE A 36 -13.01 5.87 1.59
CA PHE A 36 -11.98 6.90 1.59
C PHE A 36 -12.63 8.28 1.48
N SER A 37 -12.28 9.19 2.38
CA SER A 37 -13.05 10.43 2.56
C SER A 37 -12.78 11.52 1.52
N ARG A 38 -11.65 11.48 0.80
CA ARG A 38 -11.21 12.46 -0.23
C ARG A 38 -9.80 12.14 -0.81
N PRO A 39 -9.49 10.92 -1.24
CA PRO A 39 -8.22 10.65 -1.93
C PRO A 39 -8.23 11.29 -3.32
N LYS A 40 -7.04 11.52 -3.90
CA LYS A 40 -6.96 11.89 -5.32
C LYS A 40 -7.64 10.79 -6.17
N PRO A 41 -8.42 11.16 -7.22
CA PRO A 41 -9.09 10.19 -8.09
C PRO A 41 -8.12 9.16 -8.69
N GLU A 42 -6.94 9.62 -9.10
CA GLU A 42 -5.87 8.78 -9.65
C GLU A 42 -5.44 7.68 -8.68
N ASN A 43 -5.22 8.01 -7.40
CA ASN A 43 -4.85 7.05 -6.37
C ASN A 43 -5.93 5.98 -6.15
N LEU A 44 -7.21 6.34 -6.25
CA LEU A 44 -8.30 5.35 -6.21
C LEU A 44 -8.33 4.44 -7.42
N GLU A 45 -8.12 4.97 -8.62
CA GLU A 45 -8.08 4.17 -9.84
C GLU A 45 -6.91 3.18 -9.81
N HIS A 46 -5.74 3.65 -9.38
CA HIS A 46 -4.54 2.86 -9.18
C HIS A 46 -4.74 1.74 -8.16
N LEU A 47 -5.32 2.07 -7.00
CA LEU A 47 -5.66 1.10 -5.98
C LEU A 47 -6.63 0.03 -6.51
N LYS A 48 -7.71 0.44 -7.19
CA LYS A 48 -8.69 -0.49 -7.77
C LYS A 48 -8.07 -1.42 -8.80
N LYS A 49 -7.19 -0.90 -9.66
CA LYS A 49 -6.45 -1.70 -10.64
C LYS A 49 -5.59 -2.75 -9.97
N LEU A 50 -4.82 -2.40 -8.94
CA LEU A 50 -3.95 -3.32 -8.21
C LEU A 50 -4.71 -4.37 -7.39
N VAL A 51 -5.87 -4.01 -6.84
CA VAL A 51 -6.75 -4.96 -6.14
C VAL A 51 -7.34 -5.98 -7.12
N ALA A 52 -7.77 -5.54 -8.31
CA ALA A 52 -8.34 -6.42 -9.33
C ALA A 52 -7.27 -7.27 -10.05
N HIS A 53 -6.11 -6.65 -10.32
CA HIS A 53 -5.00 -7.22 -11.07
C HIS A 53 -3.69 -6.84 -10.37
N PRO A 54 -3.11 -7.75 -9.55
CA PRO A 54 -1.84 -7.51 -8.87
C PRO A 54 -0.70 -7.14 -9.84
N ASP A 55 -0.76 -7.59 -11.10
CA ASP A 55 0.21 -7.29 -12.15
C ASP A 55 -0.12 -6.00 -12.94
N ALA A 56 -1.13 -5.22 -12.53
CA ALA A 56 -1.56 -4.04 -13.25
C ALA A 56 -0.42 -3.02 -13.40
N ASP A 57 -0.24 -2.51 -14.62
CA ASP A 57 0.69 -1.41 -14.86
C ASP A 57 0.10 -0.11 -14.31
N VAL A 58 0.47 0.17 -13.07
CA VAL A 58 0.24 1.44 -12.40
C VAL A 58 1.58 2.18 -12.33
N SER A 59 1.57 3.48 -12.61
CA SER A 59 2.71 4.37 -12.40
C SER A 59 2.36 5.29 -11.23
N VAL A 60 3.19 5.30 -10.18
CA VAL A 60 3.13 6.38 -9.17
C VAL A 60 4.03 7.48 -9.68
N GLU A 61 3.61 8.74 -9.58
CA GLU A 61 4.50 9.88 -9.80
C GLU A 61 5.68 9.76 -8.84
N THR A 62 6.82 9.31 -9.35
CA THR A 62 8.08 9.46 -8.64
C THR A 62 8.44 10.94 -8.73
N PRO A 63 8.63 11.65 -7.62
CA PRO A 63 9.17 12.99 -7.69
C PRO A 63 10.58 12.87 -8.27
N VAL A 64 10.71 13.15 -9.55
CA VAL A 64 12.01 13.32 -10.20
C VAL A 64 12.61 14.59 -9.63
N SER A 65 13.53 14.43 -8.67
CA SER A 65 14.40 15.53 -8.28
C SER A 65 15.14 15.97 -9.53
N GLU A 66 14.99 17.25 -9.90
CA GLU A 66 15.54 17.88 -11.10
C GLU A 66 17.09 17.90 -11.15
N ARG A 67 17.77 17.28 -10.19
CA ARG A 67 19.21 17.02 -10.26
C ARG A 67 19.49 15.76 -11.09
N VAL A 68 19.32 15.90 -12.40
CA VAL A 68 19.76 14.92 -13.40
C VAL A 68 21.26 15.02 -13.59
N THR A 69 22.03 14.06 -13.04
CA THR A 69 23.38 13.78 -13.54
C THR A 69 23.28 12.99 -14.84
N THR A 70 23.87 13.53 -15.90
CA THR A 70 23.87 13.01 -17.28
C THR A 70 24.78 11.80 -17.47
N SER A 71 24.58 10.71 -16.73
CA SER A 71 25.27 9.42 -16.97
C SER A 71 24.58 8.26 -16.23
N ALA A 72 23.38 7.85 -16.66
CA ALA A 72 22.87 6.51 -16.40
C ALA A 72 21.73 6.20 -17.40
N GLY A 73 22.09 6.09 -18.68
CA GLY A 73 21.22 5.47 -19.66
C GLY A 73 21.11 3.97 -19.36
N GLY A 74 19.87 3.49 -19.18
CA GLY A 74 19.53 2.07 -19.27
C GLY A 74 19.71 1.25 -17.99
N PHE A 75 18.94 1.52 -16.93
CA PHE A 75 18.78 0.54 -15.85
C PHE A 75 17.44 0.70 -15.10
N LEU A 76 16.32 0.50 -15.79
CA LEU A 76 15.15 -0.09 -15.13
C LEU A 76 14.89 -1.44 -15.80
N GLY A 77 15.57 -2.46 -15.26
CA GLY A 77 15.29 -3.85 -15.55
C GLY A 77 13.81 -4.13 -15.34
N LYS A 78 13.26 -4.84 -16.32
CA LYS A 78 11.84 -5.16 -16.52
C LYS A 78 11.33 -6.23 -15.53
N ASP A 79 11.82 -6.22 -14.30
CA ASP A 79 11.43 -7.15 -13.25
C ASP A 79 10.45 -6.45 -12.31
N LYS A 80 9.27 -6.11 -12.84
CA LYS A 80 8.17 -5.58 -12.03
C LYS A 80 7.70 -6.73 -11.14
N LYS A 81 8.11 -6.74 -9.87
CA LYS A 81 7.59 -7.72 -8.91
C LYS A 81 6.14 -7.37 -8.62
N SER A 82 5.23 -8.27 -8.92
CA SER A 82 3.81 -8.08 -8.61
C SER A 82 3.58 -8.31 -7.13
N GLY A 83 3.44 -7.21 -6.40
CA GLY A 83 2.94 -7.22 -5.02
C GLY A 83 1.44 -7.47 -4.98
N LYS A 84 0.90 -7.67 -3.78
CA LYS A 84 -0.55 -7.83 -3.58
C LYS A 84 -1.03 -6.77 -2.61
N ILE A 85 -2.24 -6.27 -2.82
CA ILE A 85 -2.84 -5.29 -1.92
C ILE A 85 -4.20 -5.78 -1.44
N ASN A 86 -4.36 -5.85 -0.12
CA ASN A 86 -5.57 -6.22 0.58
C ASN A 86 -6.14 -4.98 1.27
N LEU A 87 -7.43 -4.74 1.10
CA LEU A 87 -8.13 -3.61 1.72
C LEU A 87 -8.95 -4.10 2.92
N MET A 88 -8.68 -3.54 4.10
CA MET A 88 -9.49 -3.72 5.31
C MET A 88 -10.16 -2.38 5.62
N MET A 89 -11.44 -2.28 5.28
CA MET A 89 -12.26 -1.11 5.59
C MET A 89 -12.99 -1.31 6.92
N LYS A 90 -13.34 -0.20 7.58
CA LYS A 90 -13.94 -0.20 8.92
C LYS A 90 -13.12 -1.02 9.92
N SER A 91 -11.79 -0.93 9.82
CA SER A 91 -10.88 -1.62 10.73
C SER A 91 -10.09 -0.64 11.59
N GLU A 92 -9.88 -1.00 12.84
CA GLU A 92 -9.10 -0.23 13.80
C GLU A 92 -7.91 -1.05 14.30
N VAL A 93 -6.75 -0.42 14.42
CA VAL A 93 -5.57 -1.09 14.98
C VAL A 93 -5.70 -1.09 16.49
N LYS A 94 -5.73 -2.28 17.09
CA LYS A 94 -5.80 -2.47 18.54
C LYS A 94 -4.42 -2.53 19.18
N ARG A 95 -3.50 -3.26 18.55
CA ARG A 95 -2.14 -3.49 19.08
C ARG A 95 -1.16 -3.72 17.93
N ILE A 96 0.03 -3.12 18.05
CA ILE A 96 1.16 -3.34 17.15
C ILE A 96 2.28 -3.99 17.96
N ASP A 97 2.67 -5.19 17.58
CA ASP A 97 3.83 -5.91 18.11
C ASP A 97 4.96 -5.95 17.06
N GLU A 98 6.12 -6.49 17.42
CA GLU A 98 7.31 -6.47 16.55
C GLU A 98 7.14 -7.26 15.23
N LYS A 99 6.26 -8.26 15.19
CA LYS A 99 6.05 -9.15 14.04
C LYS A 99 4.59 -9.38 13.67
N GLU A 100 3.67 -8.81 14.43
CA GLU A 100 2.24 -8.96 14.19
C GLU A 100 1.47 -7.71 14.62
N VAL A 101 0.32 -7.49 14.00
CA VAL A 101 -0.63 -6.44 14.37
C VAL A 101 -1.99 -7.07 14.61
N THR A 102 -2.61 -6.72 15.74
CA THR A 102 -4.01 -7.03 16.01
C THR A 102 -4.88 -5.87 15.55
N LEU A 103 -5.80 -6.16 14.64
CA LEU A 103 -6.83 -5.26 14.13
C LEU A 103 -8.20 -5.72 14.64
N VAL A 104 -9.12 -4.79 14.81
CA VAL A 104 -10.55 -5.07 15.01
C VAL A 104 -11.25 -4.79 13.68
N ASN A 105 -11.98 -5.76 13.16
CA ASN A 105 -12.72 -5.62 11.91
C ASN A 105 -14.09 -4.93 12.12
N ALA A 106 -14.86 -4.78 11.03
CA ALA A 106 -16.19 -4.18 11.07
C ALA A 106 -17.20 -4.93 11.96
N ASP A 107 -16.96 -6.23 12.16
CA ASP A 107 -17.79 -7.15 12.95
C ASP A 107 -17.36 -7.22 14.42
N ASN A 108 -16.45 -6.34 14.86
CA ASN A 108 -15.82 -6.33 16.19
C ASN A 108 -15.00 -7.61 16.52
N GLU A 109 -14.59 -8.35 15.49
CA GLU A 109 -13.70 -9.50 15.66
C GLU A 109 -12.24 -9.07 15.60
N GLU A 110 -11.42 -9.68 16.44
CA GLU A 110 -9.98 -9.44 16.48
C GLU A 110 -9.29 -10.32 15.43
N VAL A 111 -8.60 -9.66 14.50
CA VAL A 111 -7.81 -10.30 13.45
C VAL A 111 -6.34 -9.95 13.69
N THR A 112 -5.53 -10.97 13.93
CA THR A 112 -4.07 -10.82 14.00
C THR A 112 -3.47 -11.13 12.63
N ILE A 113 -2.68 -10.20 12.11
CA ILE A 113 -1.95 -10.36 10.86
C ILE A 113 -0.44 -10.26 11.11
N PRO A 114 0.39 -11.07 10.42
CA PRO A 114 1.83 -10.90 10.46
C PRO A 114 2.24 -9.62 9.71
N ASN A 115 3.30 -8.97 10.18
CA ASN A 115 3.88 -7.81 9.50
C ASN A 115 5.39 -7.71 9.75
N ASP A 116 6.12 -7.27 8.73
CA ASP A 116 7.52 -6.86 8.82
C ASP A 116 7.65 -5.35 9.07
N ALA A 117 6.65 -4.55 8.67
CA ALA A 117 6.63 -3.11 8.86
C ALA A 117 5.20 -2.55 9.00
N VAL A 118 5.06 -1.43 9.72
CA VAL A 118 3.80 -0.68 9.85
C VAL A 118 4.03 0.78 9.50
N PHE A 119 3.19 1.35 8.64
CA PHE A 119 3.11 2.77 8.32
C PHE A 119 1.77 3.33 8.83
N THR A 120 1.78 4.48 9.51
CA THR A 120 0.59 5.10 10.14
C THR A 120 0.46 6.57 9.78
#